data_AF-A0A2E8A6G5-F1
#
_entry.id   AF-A0A2E8A6G5-F1
#
_cell.length_a   1.000
_cell.length_b   1.000
_cell.length_c   1.000
_cell.angle_alpha   90.00
_cell.angle_beta   90.00
_cell.angle_gamma   90.00
#
_symmetry.space_group_name_H-M   'P 1'
#
loop_
_entity.id
_entity.type
_entity.pdbx_description
1 polymer ?
#
loop_
_entity_poly.entity_id
_entity_poly.type
_entity_poly.pdbx_seq_one_letter_code
_entity_poly.pdbx_strand_id
1 'polypeptide(L)'
;MSSPTPVPIRAEIVGNVLAIVWSDDDEDFFEAPFLRKHSPSAEQTGEVDIFGIRTGGNSKPSDYSKIKLFGFDFIGNYAIRIKFSDGHATGIYSWEYLKELSVSQGQEK
;
A
#
# COMPACT_ATOMS: atom_id res chain seq x y z
N MET A 1 -14.53 19.28 -9.58
CA MET A 1 -14.80 18.13 -10.46
C MET A 1 -13.74 17.10 -10.12
N SER A 2 -14.07 16.05 -9.36
CA SER A 2 -13.09 15.03 -8.97
C SER A 2 -12.65 14.28 -10.22
N SER A 3 -11.37 14.36 -10.55
CA SER A 3 -10.79 13.57 -11.63
C SER A 3 -11.04 12.08 -11.36
N PRO A 4 -11.38 11.27 -12.39
CA PRO A 4 -11.52 9.84 -12.21
C PRO A 4 -10.19 9.29 -11.68
N THR A 5 -10.28 8.45 -10.65
CA THR A 5 -9.10 7.83 -10.07
C THR A 5 -8.50 6.89 -11.12
N PRO A 6 -7.20 7.04 -11.44
CA PRO A 6 -6.59 6.23 -12.46
C PRO A 6 -6.65 4.76 -12.00
N VAL A 7 -7.09 3.88 -12.90
CA VAL A 7 -7.08 2.44 -12.65
C VAL A 7 -5.80 1.85 -13.21
N PRO A 8 -5.20 0.84 -12.55
CA PRO A 8 -4.00 0.22 -13.05
C PRO A 8 -4.32 -0.64 -14.28
N ILE A 9 -3.63 -0.39 -15.38
CA ILE A 9 -3.71 -1.22 -16.59
C ILE A 9 -2.82 -2.45 -16.49
N ARG A 10 -1.75 -2.35 -15.70
CA ARG A 10 -0.79 -3.43 -15.47
C ARG A 10 -0.21 -3.28 -14.07
N ALA A 11 -0.03 -4.40 -13.39
CA ALA A 11 0.75 -4.47 -12.16
C ALA A 11 1.67 -5.68 -12.26
N GLU A 12 2.92 -5.52 -11.84
CA GLU A 12 3.92 -6.58 -11.82
C GLU A 12 4.86 -6.43 -10.63
N ILE A 13 5.37 -7.55 -10.13
CA ILE A 13 6.40 -7.54 -9.09
C ILE A 13 7.75 -7.72 -9.77
N VAL A 14 8.60 -6.71 -9.64
CA VAL A 14 9.98 -6.72 -10.14
C VAL A 14 10.93 -6.82 -8.95
N GLY A 15 11.38 -8.04 -8.65
CA GLY A 15 12.25 -8.32 -7.52
C GLY A 15 11.55 -8.11 -6.17
N ASN A 16 11.70 -6.92 -5.59
CA ASN A 16 11.04 -6.54 -4.33
C ASN A 16 10.21 -5.24 -4.43
N VAL A 17 9.86 -4.87 -5.65
CA VAL A 17 9.11 -3.65 -5.97
C VAL A 17 7.85 -4.04 -6.70
N LEU A 18 6.72 -3.44 -6.32
CA LEU A 18 5.47 -3.51 -7.04
C LEU A 18 5.46 -2.35 -8.04
N ALA A 19 5.58 -2.67 -9.32
CA ALA A 19 5.43 -1.72 -10.41
C ALA A 19 3.97 -1.70 -10.86
N ILE A 20 3.38 -0.52 -10.93
CA ILE A 20 2.00 -0.30 -11.34
C ILE A 20 1.99 0.71 -12.48
N VAL A 21 1.44 0.31 -13.62
CA VAL A 21 1.20 1.19 -14.76
C VAL A 21 -0.27 1.60 -14.72
N TRP A 22 -0.50 2.90 -14.70
CA TRP A 22 -1.82 3.50 -14.63
C TRP A 22 -2.40 3.75 -16.03
N SER A 23 -3.72 3.94 -16.09
CA SER A 23 -4.42 4.29 -17.33
C SER A 23 -4.09 5.69 -17.86
N ASP A 24 -3.40 6.51 -17.06
CA ASP A 24 -2.99 7.88 -17.39
C ASP A 24 -1.57 7.97 -17.96
N ASP A 25 -0.97 6.83 -18.35
CA ASP A 25 0.45 6.69 -18.75
C ASP A 25 1.47 6.89 -17.61
N ASP A 26 0.98 7.11 -16.39
CA ASP A 26 1.81 7.24 -15.20
C ASP A 26 2.28 5.87 -14.66
N GLU A 27 3.48 5.82 -14.10
CA GLU A 27 4.10 4.60 -13.58
C GLU A 27 4.55 4.81 -12.13
N ASP A 28 4.04 3.98 -11.23
CA ASP A 28 4.38 4.03 -9.82
C ASP A 28 5.13 2.77 -9.37
N PHE A 29 6.16 2.97 -8.56
CA PHE A 29 7.03 1.91 -8.05
C PHE A 29 7.01 1.92 -6.53
N PHE A 30 6.54 0.82 -5.94
CA PHE A 30 6.42 0.69 -4.49
C PHE A 30 7.28 -0.44 -3.95
N GLU A 31 8.25 -0.11 -3.10
CA GLU A 31 9.06 -1.12 -2.43
C GLU A 31 8.24 -1.89 -1.38
N ALA A 32 8.47 -3.20 -1.26
CA ALA A 32 7.84 -4.04 -0.24
C ALA A 32 7.93 -3.47 1.20
N PRO A 33 9.12 -3.01 1.69
CA PRO A 33 9.22 -2.39 3.01
C PRO A 33 8.34 -1.15 3.16
N PHE A 34 8.28 -0.32 2.13
CA PHE A 34 7.47 0.90 2.12
C PHE A 34 5.98 0.57 2.19
N LEU A 35 5.50 -0.33 1.32
CA LEU A 35 4.11 -0.79 1.36
C LEU A 35 3.75 -1.40 2.71
N ARG A 36 4.65 -2.20 3.29
CA ARG A 36 4.41 -2.85 4.59
C ARG A 36 4.33 -1.83 5.73
N LYS A 37 5.21 -0.83 5.74
CA LYS A 37 5.19 0.28 6.70
C LYS A 37 3.91 1.11 6.59
N HIS A 38 3.41 1.29 5.38
CA HIS A 38 2.18 2.03 5.07
C HIS A 38 0.99 1.10 4.81
N SER A 39 0.96 -0.10 5.42
CA SER A 39 -0.15 -1.04 5.23
C SER A 39 -1.39 -0.55 5.97
N PRO A 40 -2.55 -0.36 5.31
CA PRO A 40 -3.77 0.16 5.93
C PRO A 40 -4.55 -0.89 6.74
N SER A 41 -3.98 -2.08 6.97
CA SER A 41 -4.58 -3.11 7.82
C SER A 41 -4.97 -2.51 9.17
N ALA A 42 -6.10 -2.95 9.73
CA ALA A 42 -6.69 -2.51 11.01
C ALA A 42 -5.73 -2.47 12.22
N GLU A 43 -4.53 -3.03 12.11
CA GLU A 43 -3.46 -2.94 13.11
C GLU A 43 -2.70 -1.60 13.09
N GLN A 44 -2.72 -0.88 11.95
CA GLN A 44 -2.03 0.40 11.75
C GLN A 44 -3.01 1.57 11.69
N THR A 45 -4.21 1.36 11.14
CA THR A 45 -5.30 2.32 11.32
C THR A 45 -5.92 2.07 12.69
N GLY A 46 -5.28 2.61 13.74
CA GLY A 46 -5.91 2.67 15.04
C GLY A 46 -7.34 3.18 14.86
N GLU A 47 -8.32 2.39 15.29
CA GLU A 47 -9.70 2.84 15.35
C GLU A 47 -9.69 4.18 16.09
N VAL A 48 -10.15 5.24 15.43
CA VAL A 48 -10.57 6.43 16.17
C VAL A 48 -11.83 6.01 16.91
N ASP A 49 -11.65 5.47 18.10
CA ASP A 49 -12.73 5.39 19.06
C ASP A 49 -13.36 6.78 19.18
N ILE A 50 -14.69 6.82 19.26
CA ILE A 50 -15.54 8.01 19.38
C ILE A 50 -15.09 9.00 20.48
N PHE A 51 -14.17 8.62 21.36
CA PHE A 51 -13.52 9.47 22.37
C PHE A 51 -12.13 10.05 22.01
N GLY A 52 -11.63 9.88 20.78
CA GLY A 52 -10.38 10.50 20.33
C GLY A 52 -9.10 9.90 20.95
N ILE A 53 -9.18 8.73 21.57
CA ILE A 53 -8.02 8.02 22.11
C ILE A 53 -7.49 7.05 21.06
N ARG A 54 -6.36 7.40 20.43
CA ARG A 54 -5.60 6.49 19.56
C ARG A 54 -4.93 5.41 20.41
N THR A 55 -5.63 4.31 20.67
CA THR A 55 -5.03 3.12 21.28
C THR A 55 -4.78 2.08 20.19
N GLY A 56 -3.62 2.14 19.56
CA GLY A 56 -3.29 1.24 18.46
C GLY A 56 -2.05 1.69 17.71
N GLY A 57 -0.93 1.75 18.43
CA GLY A 57 0.35 2.16 17.88
C GLY A 57 1.44 1.21 18.35
N ASN A 58 1.23 -0.10 18.22
CA ASN A 58 2.33 -1.05 18.29
C ASN A 58 3.14 -0.96 16.98
N SER A 59 3.69 0.22 16.71
CA SER A 59 4.83 0.40 15.83
C SER A 59 6.01 -0.27 16.50
N LYS A 60 5.99 -1.61 16.61
CA LYS A 60 7.22 -2.35 16.85
C LYS A 60 8.17 -1.90 15.72
N PRO A 61 9.43 -1.55 16.04
CA PRO A 61 10.46 -1.40 15.02
C PRO A 61 10.77 -2.81 14.49
N SER A 62 9.81 -3.40 13.79
CA SER A 62 10.03 -4.58 12.99
C SER A 62 10.85 -4.09 11.81
N ASP A 63 12.08 -4.61 11.69
CA ASP A 63 12.95 -4.34 10.55
C ASP A 63 12.24 -4.79 9.26
N TYR A 64 11.49 -3.87 8.64
CA TYR A 64 10.75 -4.16 7.41
C TYR A 64 11.69 -4.29 6.21
N SER A 65 12.97 -3.95 6.37
CA SER A 65 14.05 -4.05 5.38
C SER A 65 14.16 -5.44 4.74
N LYS A 66 13.77 -6.50 5.45
CA LYS A 66 13.79 -7.89 4.96
C LYS A 66 12.47 -8.37 4.36
N ILE A 67 11.42 -7.56 4.42
CA ILE A 67 10.10 -7.93 3.93
C ILE A 67 10.14 -8.01 2.41
N LYS A 68 9.56 -9.09 1.89
CA LYS A 68 9.41 -9.27 0.45
C LYS A 68 7.97 -9.29 -0.03
N LEU A 69 7.76 -8.80 -1.24
CA LEU A 69 6.51 -9.03 -1.98
C LEU A 69 6.47 -10.49 -2.43
N PHE A 70 5.50 -11.24 -1.90
CA PHE A 70 5.26 -12.62 -2.27
C PHE A 70 4.28 -12.74 -3.43
N GLY A 71 3.36 -11.78 -3.55
CA GLY A 71 2.36 -11.72 -4.59
C GLY A 71 1.35 -10.61 -4.33
N PHE A 72 0.45 -10.39 -5.27
CA PHE A 72 -0.72 -9.53 -5.07
C PHE A 72 -1.94 -10.16 -5.76
N ASP A 73 -3.12 -9.68 -5.40
CA ASP A 73 -4.40 -10.17 -5.88
C ASP A 73 -5.31 -8.96 -6.11
N PHE A 74 -5.96 -8.88 -7.28
CA PHE A 74 -6.88 -7.80 -7.57
C PHE A 74 -8.17 -7.98 -6.79
N ILE A 75 -8.57 -6.94 -6.05
CA ILE A 75 -9.82 -6.89 -5.29
C ILE A 75 -10.81 -6.04 -6.08
N GLY A 76 -11.60 -6.73 -6.92
CA GLY A 76 -12.54 -6.07 -7.83
C GLY A 76 -11.83 -5.12 -8.78
N ASN A 77 -12.37 -3.91 -8.91
CA ASN A 77 -11.83 -2.85 -9.78
C ASN A 77 -11.38 -1.61 -9.00
N TYR A 78 -11.15 -1.72 -7.69
CA TYR A 78 -10.87 -0.56 -6.84
C TYR A 78 -9.64 -0.69 -5.94
N ALA A 79 -9.11 -1.91 -5.76
CA ALA A 79 -7.98 -2.17 -4.88
C ALA A 79 -7.17 -3.41 -5.28
N ILE A 80 -5.98 -3.53 -4.71
CA ILE A 80 -5.20 -4.76 -4.65
C ILE A 80 -4.95 -5.20 -3.22
N ARG A 81 -4.88 -6.50 -3.02
CA ARG A 81 -4.41 -7.13 -1.80
C ARG A 81 -3.00 -7.61 -2.01
N ILE A 82 -2.09 -7.16 -1.16
CA ILE A 82 -0.66 -7.48 -1.27
C ILE A 82 -0.32 -8.56 -0.24
N LYS A 83 0.43 -9.58 -0.68
CA LYS A 83 0.94 -10.67 0.16
C LYS A 83 2.42 -10.44 0.42
N PHE A 84 2.78 -10.35 1.69
CA PHE A 84 4.14 -10.15 2.17
C PHE A 84 4.74 -11.46 2.69
N SER A 85 6.06 -11.58 2.62
CA SER A 85 6.81 -12.77 3.08
C SER A 85 6.72 -13.04 4.58
N ASP A 86 6.32 -12.04 5.38
CA ASP A 86 6.13 -12.13 6.83
C ASP A 86 4.79 -12.78 7.22
N GLY A 87 4.05 -13.32 6.24
CA GLY A 87 2.73 -13.92 6.46
C GLY A 87 1.58 -12.92 6.45
N HIS A 88 1.87 -11.62 6.33
CA HIS A 88 0.86 -10.58 6.20
C HIS A 88 0.23 -10.58 4.80
N ALA A 89 -1.08 -10.77 4.74
CA ALA A 89 -1.84 -10.80 3.49
C ALA A 89 -3.20 -10.10 3.59
N THR A 90 -3.42 -9.29 4.63
CA THR A 90 -4.71 -8.64 4.92
C THR A 90 -4.78 -7.19 4.45
N GLY A 91 -3.65 -6.60 4.04
CA GLY A 91 -3.59 -5.21 3.58
C GLY A 91 -4.28 -5.05 2.22
N ILE A 92 -5.37 -4.29 2.20
CA ILE A 92 -6.08 -3.90 0.97
C ILE A 92 -5.68 -2.47 0.63
N TYR A 93 -5.03 -2.30 -0.52
CA TYR A 93 -4.55 -1.03 -1.02
C TYR A 93 -5.47 -0.57 -2.14
N SER A 94 -6.32 0.41 -1.85
CA SER A 94 -7.16 1.06 -2.85
C SER A 94 -6.31 1.84 -3.86
N TRP A 95 -6.79 2.00 -5.09
CA TRP A 95 -6.09 2.80 -6.12
C TRP A 95 -5.80 4.22 -5.66
N GLU A 96 -6.79 4.85 -5.03
CA GLU A 96 -6.67 6.18 -4.41
C GLU A 96 -5.53 6.22 -3.39
N TYR A 97 -5.46 5.20 -2.53
CA TYR A 97 -4.44 5.12 -1.50
C TYR A 97 -3.04 4.92 -2.08
N LEU A 98 -2.91 4.08 -3.11
CA LEU A 98 -1.63 3.90 -3.80
C LEU A 98 -1.17 5.20 -4.47
N LYS A 99 -2.07 5.96 -5.11
CA LYS A 99 -1.72 7.27 -5.65
C LYS A 99 -1.29 8.26 -4.55
N GLU A 100 -1.98 8.28 -3.42
CA GLU A 100 -1.57 9.11 -2.27
C GLU A 100 -0.19 8.71 -1.72
N LEU A 101 0.08 7.41 -1.66
CA LEU A 101 1.38 6.87 -1.26
C LEU A 101 2.49 7.25 -2.26
N SER A 102 2.20 7.27 -3.55
CA SER A 102 3.15 7.71 -4.58
C SER A 102 3.53 9.18 -4.40
N VAL A 103 2.54 10.05 -4.19
CA VAL A 103 2.77 11.49 -3.93
C VAL A 103 3.60 11.67 -2.66
N SER A 104 3.29 10.91 -1.61
CA SER A 104 4.02 10.96 -0.34
C SER A 104 5.47 10.47 -0.50
N GLN A 105 5.70 9.40 -1.27
CA GLN A 105 7.03 8.88 -1.57
C GLN A 105 7.88 9.90 -2.34
N GLY A 106 7.28 10.65 -3.27
CA GLY A 106 7.96 11.68 -4.05
C GLY A 106 8.43 12.90 -3.23
N GLN A 107 7.85 13.15 -2.05
CA GLN A 107 8.23 14.27 -1.19
C GLN A 107 9.40 13.94 -0.23
N GLU A 108 9.83 12.69 -0.12
CA GLU A 108 10.92 12.25 0.75
C GLU A 108 12.29 12.17 0.03
N LYS A 109 12.41 12.69 -1.19
CA LYS A 109 13.65 12.72 -2.00
C LYS A 109 14.35 14.08 -2.00
#